data_AF-A0A932PBQ4-F1
#
_entry.id   AF-A0A932PBQ4-F1
#
_cell.length_a   1.000
_cell.length_b   1.000
_cell.length_c   1.000
_cell.angle_alpha   90.00
_cell.angle_beta   90.00
_cell.angle_gamma   90.00
#
_symmetry.space_group_name_H-M   'P 1'
#
loop_
_entity.id
_entity.type
_entity.pdbx_description
1 polymer ?
#
loop_
_entity_poly.entity_id
_entity_poly.type
_entity_poly.pdbx_seq_one_letter_code
_entity_poly.pdbx_strand_id
1 'polypeptide(L)'
;MGLQKRTYALPGDTLAKFEQSVPSGNRSAVLAGLMSDWLDRQRRERMREEVIQGCIDMREEYLRIEQEYHPLEEEAARALDSKSRARRGRARQARPRRRV
;
A
#
# COMPACT_ATOMS: atom_id res chain seq x y z
N MET A 1 -25.74 15.73 -5.72
CA MET A 1 -25.75 15.78 -4.23
C MET A 1 -25.69 17.23 -3.81
N GLY A 2 -26.56 17.68 -2.90
CA GLY A 2 -26.65 19.08 -2.47
C GLY A 2 -25.73 19.42 -1.29
N LEU A 3 -25.43 20.71 -1.13
CA LEU A 3 -24.71 21.25 0.03
C LEU A 3 -25.61 21.24 1.27
N GLN A 4 -25.12 20.70 2.39
CA GLN A 4 -25.80 20.75 3.69
C GLN A 4 -25.13 21.79 4.59
N LYS A 5 -25.90 22.76 5.07
CA LYS A 5 -25.41 23.75 6.04
C LYS A 5 -25.49 23.17 7.45
N ARG A 6 -24.40 23.32 8.21
CA ARG A 6 -24.27 22.91 9.61
C ARG A 6 -23.61 24.02 10.40
N THR A 7 -24.01 24.17 11.65
CA THR A 7 -23.44 25.15 12.58
C THR A 7 -22.64 24.38 13.63
N TYR A 8 -21.39 24.79 13.82
CA TYR A 8 -20.48 24.19 14.80
C TYR A 8 -19.93 25.27 15.72
N ALA A 9 -19.68 24.91 16.98
CA ALA A 9 -18.93 25.74 17.90
C ALA A 9 -17.44 25.35 17.82
N LEU A 10 -16.57 26.33 17.61
CA LEU A 10 -15.12 26.15 17.59
C LEU A 10 -14.49 27.04 18.67
N PRO A 11 -13.35 26.64 19.25
CA PRO A 11 -12.61 27.51 20.16
C PRO A 11 -12.23 28.83 19.47
N GLY A 12 -12.45 29.95 20.17
CA GLY A 12 -12.26 31.30 19.62
C GLY A 12 -10.85 31.51 19.06
N ASP A 13 -9.82 31.10 19.80
CA ASP A 13 -8.42 31.23 19.39
C ASP A 13 -8.12 30.46 18.10
N THR A 14 -8.69 29.26 17.95
CA THR A 14 -8.53 28.42 16.76
C THR A 14 -9.23 29.05 15.56
N LEU A 15 -10.45 29.57 15.76
CA LEU A 15 -11.20 30.25 14.72
C LEU A 15 -10.47 31.52 14.26
N ALA A 16 -9.96 32.34 15.18
CA ALA A 16 -9.22 33.56 14.85
C ALA A 16 -7.98 33.25 13.99
N LYS A 17 -7.18 32.24 14.36
CA LYS A 17 -6.01 31.80 13.58
C LYS A 17 -6.42 31.28 12.19
N PHE A 18 -7.48 30.49 12.13
CA PHE A 18 -8.00 29.97 10.88
C PHE A 18 -8.44 31.11 9.95
N GLU A 19 -9.20 32.07 10.45
CA GLU A 19 -9.72 33.20 9.70
C GLU A 19 -8.64 34.17 9.23
N GLN A 20 -7.53 34.29 9.97
CA GLN A 20 -6.34 35.05 9.56
C GLN A 20 -5.58 34.35 8.42
N SER A 21 -5.59 33.02 8.39
CA SER A 21 -4.87 32.21 7.39
C SER A 21 -5.67 31.89 6.12
N VAL A 22 -7.01 31.92 6.19
CA VAL A 22 -7.90 31.49 5.10
C VAL A 22 -8.83 32.63 4.66
N PRO A 23 -8.81 33.01 3.37
CA PRO A 23 -9.74 33.98 2.81
C PRO A 23 -11.21 33.62 3.06
N SER A 24 -12.06 34.61 3.32
CA SER A 24 -13.47 34.43 3.68
C SER A 24 -14.27 33.55 2.71
N GLY A 25 -14.02 33.68 1.40
CA GLY A 25 -14.70 32.89 0.35
C GLY A 25 -14.33 31.40 0.33
N ASN A 26 -13.20 31.01 0.93
CA ASN A 26 -12.66 29.65 0.85
C ASN A 26 -12.81 28.84 2.14
N ARG A 27 -13.29 29.45 3.23
CA ARG A 27 -13.35 28.81 4.56
C ARG A 27 -14.12 27.49 4.55
N SER A 28 -15.29 27.46 3.92
CA SER A 28 -16.10 26.24 3.80
C SER A 28 -15.42 25.15 2.96
N ALA A 29 -14.70 25.54 1.90
CA ALA A 29 -13.96 24.60 1.07
C ALA A 29 -12.77 23.99 1.82
N VAL A 30 -12.05 24.80 2.60
CA VAL A 30 -10.95 24.31 3.45
C VAL A 30 -11.47 23.36 4.54
N LEU A 31 -12.57 23.71 5.22
CA LEU A 31 -13.18 22.82 6.21
C LEU A 31 -13.65 21.50 5.56
N ALA A 32 -14.26 21.56 4.38
CA ALA A 32 -14.65 20.36 3.65
C ALA A 32 -13.44 19.46 3.32
N GLY A 33 -12.32 20.06 2.89
CA GLY A 33 -11.06 19.34 2.66
C GLY A 33 -10.54 18.67 3.94
N LEU A 34 -10.49 19.40 5.06
CA LEU A 34 -10.05 18.85 6.35
C LEU A 34 -10.93 17.69 6.82
N MET A 35 -12.26 17.80 6.66
CA MET A 35 -13.19 16.73 6.98
C MET A 35 -12.97 15.51 6.10
N SER A 36 -12.80 15.70 4.78
CA SER A 36 -12.51 14.62 3.83
C SER A 36 -11.20 13.90 4.20
N ASP A 37 -10.14 14.66 4.43
CA ASP A 37 -8.83 14.11 4.79
C ASP A 37 -8.89 13.32 6.10
N TRP A 38 -9.62 13.83 7.10
CA TRP A 38 -9.81 13.14 8.36
C TRP A 38 -10.57 11.82 8.17
N LEU A 39 -11.68 11.84 7.41
CA LEU A 39 -12.46 10.64 7.10
C LEU A 39 -11.65 9.61 6.32
N ASP A 40 -10.85 10.04 5.35
CA ASP A 40 -9.98 9.16 4.57
C ASP A 40 -8.91 8.49 5.44
N ARG A 41 -8.33 9.23 6.40
CA ARG A 41 -7.40 8.65 7.37
C ARG A 41 -8.08 7.59 8.24
N GLN A 42 -9.26 7.89 8.77
CA GLN A 42 -10.04 6.94 9.56
C GLN A 42 -10.38 5.67 8.76
N ARG A 43 -10.76 5.84 7.49
CA ARG A 43 -11.04 4.72 6.60
C ARG A 43 -9.81 3.86 6.34
N ARG A 44 -8.65 4.47 6.11
CA ARG A 44 -7.39 3.72 5.90
C ARG A 44 -6.97 2.97 7.16
N GLU A 45 -7.10 3.58 8.33
CA GLU A 45 -6.75 2.90 9.59
C GLU A 45 -7.66 1.70 9.82
N ARG A 46 -8.97 1.87 9.65
CA ARG A 46 -9.91 0.75 9.72
C ARG A 46 -9.59 -0.36 8.73
N MET A 47 -9.29 -0.01 7.47
CA MET A 47 -8.92 -0.99 6.45
C MET A 47 -7.63 -1.72 6.82
N ARG A 48 -6.67 -1.03 7.44
CA ARG A 48 -5.43 -1.63 7.93
C ARG A 48 -5.72 -2.65 9.05
N GLU A 49 -6.58 -2.29 10.01
CA GLU A 49 -7.02 -3.20 11.06
C GLU A 49 -7.71 -4.43 10.48
N GLU A 50 -8.63 -4.24 9.53
CA GLU A 50 -9.34 -5.33 8.85
C GLU A 50 -8.38 -6.28 8.10
N VAL A 51 -7.35 -5.75 7.43
CA VAL A 51 -6.32 -6.56 6.75
C VAL A 51 -5.48 -7.34 7.77
N ILE A 52 -5.02 -6.68 8.84
CA ILE A 52 -4.23 -7.35 9.89
C ILE A 52 -5.04 -8.48 10.51
N GLN A 53 -6.30 -8.22 10.85
CA GLN A 53 -7.17 -9.22 11.43
C GLN A 53 -7.41 -10.38 10.46
N GLY A 54 -7.69 -10.09 9.19
CA GLY A 54 -7.84 -11.13 8.17
C GLY A 54 -6.59 -12.00 8.01
N CYS A 55 -5.38 -11.43 8.09
CA CYS A 55 -4.14 -12.20 8.08
C CYS A 55 -3.98 -13.09 9.32
N ILE A 56 -4.40 -12.61 10.49
CA ILE A 56 -4.37 -13.39 11.74
C ILE A 56 -5.35 -14.56 11.63
N ASP A 57 -6.57 -14.29 11.20
CA ASP A 57 -7.64 -15.29 11.09
C ASP A 57 -7.28 -16.39 10.08
N MET A 58 -6.63 -16.02 8.97
CA MET A 58 -6.23 -16.95 7.91
C MET A 58 -4.87 -17.61 8.12
N ARG A 59 -4.16 -17.29 9.20
CA ARG A 59 -2.78 -17.76 9.44
C ARG A 59 -2.63 -19.27 9.31
N GLU A 60 -3.52 -20.03 9.94
CA GLU A 60 -3.43 -21.49 9.98
C GLU A 60 -3.70 -22.12 8.60
N GLU A 61 -4.69 -21.58 7.88
CA GLU A 61 -5.03 -22.01 6.53
C GLU A 61 -3.88 -21.72 5.57
N TYR A 62 -3.32 -20.51 5.60
CA TYR A 62 -2.16 -20.17 4.79
C TYR A 62 -0.94 -21.03 5.10
N LEU A 63 -0.70 -21.32 6.38
CA LEU A 63 0.39 -22.21 6.77
C LEU A 63 0.16 -23.65 6.26
N ARG A 64 -1.07 -24.16 6.32
CA ARG A 64 -1.40 -25.48 5.80
C ARG A 64 -1.13 -25.57 4.29
N ILE A 65 -1.61 -24.57 3.53
CA ILE A 65 -1.41 -24.51 2.08
C ILE A 65 0.09 -24.42 1.77
N GLU A 66 0.83 -23.57 2.48
CA GLU A 66 2.28 -23.45 2.31
C GLU A 66 2.96 -24.81 2.50
N GLN A 67 2.67 -25.52 3.58
CA GLN A 67 3.26 -26.83 3.87
C GLN A 67 2.90 -27.88 2.81
N GLU A 68 1.66 -27.86 2.30
CA GLU A 68 1.19 -28.81 1.28
C GLU A 68 1.91 -28.62 -0.05
N TYR A 69 2.14 -27.38 -0.47
CA TYR A 69 2.69 -27.06 -1.79
C TYR A 69 4.18 -26.67 -1.78
N HIS A 70 4.80 -26.51 -0.61
CA HIS A 70 6.22 -26.19 -0.48
C HIS A 70 7.14 -27.07 -1.36
N PRO A 71 6.97 -28.41 -1.42
CA PRO A 71 7.83 -29.25 -2.24
C PRO A 71 7.75 -28.93 -3.74
N LEU A 72 6.55 -28.54 -4.22
CA LEU A 72 6.34 -28.17 -5.62
C LEU A 72 6.99 -26.83 -5.93
N GLU A 73 6.90 -25.87 -5.01
CA GLU A 73 7.59 -24.58 -5.14
C GLU A 73 9.12 -24.76 -5.21
N GLU A 74 9.68 -25.64 -4.37
CA GLU A 74 11.12 -25.95 -4.42
C GLU A 74 11.54 -26.56 -5.76
N GLU A 75 10.76 -27.50 -6.30
CA GLU A 75 11.05 -28.11 -7.60
C GLU A 75 11.00 -27.06 -8.72
N ALA A 76 9.97 -26.22 -8.73
CA ALA A 76 9.82 -25.14 -9.70
C ALA A 76 11.00 -24.15 -9.62
N ALA A 77 11.43 -23.76 -8.41
CA ALA A 77 12.57 -22.88 -8.20
C ALA A 77 13.87 -23.49 -8.75
N ARG A 78 14.14 -24.78 -8.45
CA ARG A 78 15.32 -25.50 -8.98
C ARG A 78 15.29 -25.61 -10.51
N ALA A 79 14.12 -25.84 -11.10
CA ALA A 79 13.96 -25.90 -12.54
C ALA A 79 14.25 -24.55 -13.22
N LEU A 80 13.87 -23.43 -12.59
CA LEU A 80 14.18 -22.08 -13.09
C LEU A 80 15.67 -21.75 -12.96
N ASP A 81 16.29 -22.12 -11.84
CA ASP A 81 17.72 -21.92 -11.60
C ASP A 81 18.61 -22.72 -12.55
N SER A 82 18.26 -23.97 -12.82
CA SER A 82 18.99 -24.79 -13.79
C SER A 82 18.91 -24.20 -15.21
N LYS A 83 17.73 -23.70 -15.63
CA LYS A 83 17.56 -23.01 -16.92
C LYS A 83 18.36 -21.72 -17.00
N SER A 84 18.41 -20.92 -15.93
CA SER A 84 19.16 -19.67 -15.89
C SER A 84 20.69 -19.92 -15.98
N ARG A 85 21.19 -20.95 -15.29
CA ARG A 85 22.59 -21.38 -15.37
C ARG A 85 22.97 -21.93 -16.74
N ALA A 86 22.11 -22.74 -17.36
CA ALA A 86 22.32 -23.25 -18.71
C ALA A 86 22.44 -22.12 -19.76
N ARG A 87 21.61 -21.07 -19.64
CA ARG A 87 21.70 -19.86 -20.47
C ARG A 87 23.03 -19.12 -20.29
N ARG A 88 23.51 -18.95 -19.06
CA ARG A 88 24.79 -18.28 -18.76
C ARG A 88 26.01 -19.08 -19.24
N GLY A 89 25.95 -20.42 -19.18
CA GLY A 89 27.01 -21.31 -19.68
C GLY A 89 27.20 -21.21 -21.20
N ARG A 90 26.09 -21.20 -21.97
CA ARG A 90 26.14 -21.02 -23.44
C ARG A 90 26.71 -19.66 -23.85
N ALA A 91 26.37 -18.58 -23.15
CA ALA A 91 26.91 -17.25 -23.43
C ALA A 91 28.43 -17.14 -23.21
N ARG A 92 29.00 -17.92 -22.28
CA ARG A 92 30.45 -17.96 -22.03
C ARG A 92 31.23 -18.79 -23.04
N GLN A 93 30.63 -19.84 -23.61
CA GLN A 93 31.25 -20.66 -24.66
C GLN A 93 31.25 -19.97 -26.03
N ALA A 94 30.33 -19.04 -26.29
CA ALA A 94 30.22 -18.32 -27.57
C ALA A 94 31.21 -17.15 -27.75
N ARG A 95 32.08 -16.84 -26.77
CA ARG A 95 33.13 -15.82 -26.92
C ARG A 95 34.44 -16.47 -27.38
N PRO A 96 34.85 -16.34 -28.66
CA PRO A 96 36.15 -16.82 -29.08
C PRO A 96 37.23 -16.02 -28.34
N ARG A 97 38.20 -16.73 -27.75
CA ARG A 97 39.40 -16.12 -27.17
C ARG A 97 40.17 -15.45 -28.30
N ARG A 98 40.06 -14.12 -28.39
CA ARG A 98 40.88 -13.28 -29.26
C ARG A 98 42.34 -13.46 -28.79
N ARG A 99 43.13 -14.23 -29.55
CA ARG A 99 44.59 -14.31 -29.38
C ARG A 99 45.17 -12.97 -29.86
N VAL A 100 46.03 -12.39 -29.02
CA VAL A 100 46.93 -11.28 -29.35
C VAL A 100 48.12 -11.85 -30.10
#